data_AF-A0A0N9I603-F1
#
_entry.id   AF-A0A0N9I603-F1
#
_cell.length_a   1.000
_cell.length_b   1.000
_cell.length_c   1.000
_cell.angle_alpha   90.00
_cell.angle_beta   90.00
_cell.angle_gamma   90.00
#
_symmetry.space_group_name_H-M   'P 1'
#
loop_
_entity.id
_entity.type
_entity.pdbx_description
1 polymer ?
#
loop_
_entity_poly.entity_id
_entity_poly.type
_entity_poly.pdbx_seq_one_letter_code
_entity_poly.pdbx_strand_id
1 'polypeptide(L)'
;MYYPMPEPRPEPELVQPDRLAVAIGNASLLGVGYLLLGRQAWAAVTTLITVVLVVLLGTVTPGAWFEVLFMVWWVALIAHGWHLAGTPARPTAVRWPKAIALMITVPVLVGVGFLQFDATDIDDEITEARDSGDCGKAQSAVDRIWFGHHVVDGPVAARGERTAEACARLRETGKTLAVASAKPDPAGLRSAYHELGAVLTDLPGHDRMVGSVLDGFLAGLPGHEPCDTAALTDWIRQRQASDNVLDRSADVLPRLAPAALVGCGDKLNEGRSWQEAHARFQQMLDQYPGHELTAKAQEGLKKARQGLELQHIYALNDAYCQKPAIYSGAAPYAKGATNRAVVYHADKYDDMYLKKVPAEWRADLTQAVMIVCIGGRTSGAPIRSCPYRGESDGRVRTVTFSKMAFPVKAYELRTGNVVIDTKVEIGGAVCPPRLSSFGGNDPLRMVAEPSDADIRAAFAPVFTG
;
A
#
# COMPACT_ATOMS: atom_id res chain seq x y z
N MET A 1 13.95 -80.00 -90.79
CA MET A 1 14.26 -79.10 -89.67
C MET A 1 13.12 -78.10 -89.54
N TYR A 2 12.21 -78.34 -88.60
CA TYR A 2 11.14 -77.39 -88.25
C TYR A 2 11.64 -76.56 -87.08
N TYR A 3 11.73 -75.24 -87.25
CA TYR A 3 11.89 -74.31 -86.12
C TYR A 3 10.51 -74.10 -85.50
N PRO A 4 10.32 -74.33 -84.19
CA PRO A 4 9.10 -73.91 -83.51
C PRO A 4 9.08 -72.38 -83.42
N MET A 5 7.97 -71.78 -83.85
CA MET A 5 7.66 -70.38 -83.58
C MET A 5 7.43 -70.18 -82.08
N PRO A 6 7.94 -69.11 -81.46
CA PRO A 6 7.67 -68.81 -80.06
C PRO A 6 6.20 -68.45 -79.88
N GLU A 7 5.57 -69.02 -78.84
CA GLU A 7 4.23 -68.66 -78.37
C GLU A 7 4.13 -67.14 -78.13
N PRO A 8 3.03 -66.48 -78.54
CA PRO A 8 2.80 -65.08 -78.20
C PRO A 8 2.66 -64.95 -76.68
N ARG A 9 3.45 -64.06 -76.07
CA ARG A 9 3.28 -63.72 -74.64
C ARG A 9 1.85 -63.21 -74.44
N PRO A 10 1.14 -63.66 -73.39
CA PRO A 10 -0.18 -63.12 -73.08
C PRO A 10 -0.09 -61.60 -72.94
N GLU A 11 -0.95 -60.88 -73.65
CA GLU A 11 -1.08 -59.43 -73.49
C GLU A 11 -1.40 -59.13 -72.02
N PRO A 12 -0.71 -58.18 -71.38
CA PRO A 12 -0.99 -57.82 -70.01
C PRO A 12 -2.43 -57.28 -69.92
N GLU A 13 -3.28 -58.03 -69.21
CA GLU A 13 -4.67 -57.65 -68.96
C GLU A 13 -4.69 -56.30 -68.23
N LEU A 14 -5.28 -55.29 -68.87
CA LEU A 14 -5.44 -53.95 -68.30
C LEU A 14 -6.49 -54.03 -67.20
N VAL A 15 -6.05 -53.98 -65.94
CA VAL A 15 -6.96 -53.96 -64.79
C VAL A 15 -7.42 -52.52 -64.55
N GLN A 16 -8.73 -52.29 -64.48
CA GLN A 16 -9.26 -51.00 -64.03
C GLN A 16 -9.10 -50.85 -62.52
N PRO A 17 -8.41 -49.81 -62.04
CA PRO A 17 -8.35 -49.50 -60.61
C PRO A 17 -9.72 -49.08 -60.06
N ASP A 18 -10.00 -49.42 -58.81
CA ASP A 18 -11.25 -49.01 -58.15
C ASP A 18 -11.22 -47.51 -57.79
N ARG A 19 -12.04 -46.72 -58.50
CA ARG A 19 -12.08 -45.25 -58.35
C ARG A 19 -12.45 -44.80 -56.94
N LEU A 20 -13.34 -45.54 -56.27
CA LEU A 20 -13.80 -45.21 -54.93
C LEU A 20 -12.69 -45.45 -53.90
N ALA A 21 -11.94 -46.55 -54.04
CA ALA A 21 -10.80 -46.85 -53.19
C ALA A 21 -9.69 -45.79 -53.30
N VAL A 22 -9.41 -45.33 -54.53
CA VAL A 22 -8.40 -44.28 -54.79
C VAL A 22 -8.82 -42.93 -54.22
N ALA A 23 -10.08 -42.54 -54.39
CA ALA A 23 -10.61 -41.30 -53.82
C ALA A 23 -10.58 -41.31 -52.28
N ILE A 24 -11.02 -42.41 -51.65
CA ILE A 24 -10.97 -42.57 -50.18
C ILE A 24 -9.52 -42.59 -49.67
N GLY A 25 -8.61 -43.22 -50.41
CA GLY A 25 -7.18 -43.21 -50.11
C GLY A 25 -6.59 -41.80 -50.17
N ASN A 26 -6.90 -41.01 -51.19
CA ASN A 26 -6.42 -39.63 -51.29
C ASN A 26 -7.11 -38.68 -50.29
N ALA A 27 -8.32 -38.99 -49.83
CA ALA A 27 -8.99 -38.22 -48.78
C ALA A 27 -8.22 -38.24 -47.44
N SER A 28 -7.35 -39.23 -47.22
CA SER A 28 -6.43 -39.28 -46.07
C SER A 28 -5.29 -38.25 -46.13
N LEU A 29 -5.10 -37.56 -47.26
CA LEU A 29 -3.98 -36.65 -47.54
C LEU A 29 -2.57 -37.28 -47.53
N LEU A 30 -2.44 -38.57 -47.22
CA LEU A 30 -1.17 -39.29 -47.15
C LEU A 30 -0.72 -39.89 -48.50
N GLY A 31 -1.35 -39.49 -49.61
CA GLY A 31 -1.02 -39.98 -50.95
C GLY A 31 -1.36 -41.46 -51.21
N VAL A 32 -2.18 -42.10 -50.35
CA VAL A 32 -2.52 -43.53 -50.42
C VAL A 32 -3.19 -43.89 -51.74
N GLY A 33 -4.04 -43.02 -52.31
CA GLY A 33 -4.66 -43.26 -53.61
C GLY A 33 -3.65 -43.30 -54.77
N TYR A 34 -2.57 -42.51 -54.71
CA TYR A 34 -1.49 -42.60 -55.70
C TYR A 34 -0.66 -43.88 -55.55
N LEU A 35 -0.48 -44.38 -54.32
CA LEU A 35 0.16 -45.67 -54.08
C LEU A 35 -0.68 -46.83 -54.64
N LEU A 36 -2.01 -46.78 -54.50
CA LEU A 36 -2.93 -47.74 -55.12
C LEU A 36 -2.85 -47.76 -56.65
N LEU A 37 -2.54 -46.61 -57.25
CA LEU A 37 -2.28 -46.47 -58.70
C LEU A 37 -0.84 -46.84 -59.11
N GLY A 38 0.02 -47.25 -58.17
CA GLY A 38 1.43 -47.57 -58.42
C GLY A 38 2.33 -46.36 -58.69
N ARG A 39 1.87 -45.13 -58.39
CA ARG A 39 2.57 -43.87 -58.70
C ARG A 39 3.28 -43.31 -57.47
N GLN A 40 4.38 -43.95 -57.07
CA GLN A 40 5.14 -43.60 -55.86
C GLN A 40 5.67 -42.16 -55.84
N ALA A 41 6.15 -41.64 -56.98
CA ALA A 41 6.64 -40.26 -57.06
C ALA A 41 5.55 -39.23 -56.74
N TRP A 42 4.32 -39.45 -57.22
CA TRP A 42 3.18 -38.57 -56.93
C TRP A 42 2.71 -38.68 -55.48
N ALA A 43 2.73 -39.89 -54.91
CA ALA A 43 2.46 -40.06 -53.48
C ALA A 43 3.47 -39.25 -52.65
N ALA A 44 4.78 -39.38 -52.93
CA ALA A 44 5.81 -38.64 -52.20
C ALA A 44 5.64 -37.11 -52.32
N VAL A 45 5.41 -36.58 -53.53
CA VAL A 45 5.23 -35.14 -53.76
C VAL A 45 3.99 -34.61 -53.06
N THR A 46 2.84 -35.29 -53.20
CA THR A 46 1.58 -34.83 -52.59
C THR A 46 1.60 -34.93 -51.06
N THR A 47 2.23 -35.97 -50.50
CA THR A 47 2.47 -36.07 -49.07
C THR A 47 3.41 -34.97 -48.59
N LEU A 48 4.51 -34.68 -49.31
CA LEU A 48 5.42 -33.59 -48.96
C LEU A 48 4.70 -32.23 -48.95
N ILE A 49 3.92 -31.93 -50.00
CA ILE A 49 3.13 -30.69 -50.08
C ILE A 49 2.13 -30.61 -48.94
N THR A 50 1.44 -31.71 -48.62
CA THR A 50 0.50 -31.77 -47.50
C THR A 50 1.22 -31.53 -46.16
N VAL A 51 2.37 -32.17 -45.93
CA VAL A 51 3.16 -31.95 -44.71
C VAL A 51 3.56 -30.48 -44.59
N VAL A 52 4.04 -29.86 -45.67
CA VAL A 52 4.38 -28.44 -45.69
C VAL A 52 3.16 -27.57 -45.39
N LEU A 53 2.00 -27.85 -45.99
CA LEU A 53 0.76 -27.12 -45.73
C LEU A 53 0.30 -27.27 -44.28
N VAL A 54 0.37 -28.46 -43.69
CA VAL A 54 0.03 -28.74 -42.29
C VAL A 54 0.99 -28.03 -41.33
N VAL A 55 2.30 -28.05 -41.62
CA VAL A 55 3.31 -27.31 -40.83
C VAL A 55 3.04 -25.81 -40.92
N LEU A 56 2.75 -25.27 -42.10
CA LEU A 56 2.44 -23.85 -42.26
C LEU A 56 1.14 -23.48 -41.53
N LEU A 57 0.13 -24.34 -41.56
CA LEU A 57 -1.14 -24.16 -40.85
C LEU A 57 -0.92 -24.09 -39.33
N GLY A 58 -0.03 -24.92 -38.78
CA GLY A 58 0.24 -24.99 -37.34
C GLY A 58 1.33 -24.04 -36.82
N THR A 59 2.11 -23.38 -37.69
CA THR A 59 3.24 -22.51 -37.27
C THR A 59 3.08 -21.04 -37.63
N VAL A 60 2.28 -20.72 -38.65
CA VAL A 60 1.98 -19.35 -39.07
C VAL A 60 0.52 -19.11 -38.76
N THR A 61 0.13 -17.99 -38.12
CA THR A 61 -1.29 -17.62 -37.92
C THR A 61 -1.99 -17.51 -39.28
N PRO A 62 -2.75 -18.52 -39.74
CA PRO A 62 -3.29 -18.52 -41.08
C PRO A 62 -4.59 -17.72 -41.06
N GLY A 63 -4.75 -16.75 -41.97
CA GLY A 63 -6.06 -16.16 -42.18
C GLY A 63 -7.02 -17.16 -42.84
N ALA A 64 -8.32 -16.89 -42.83
CA ALA A 64 -9.36 -17.74 -43.44
C ALA A 64 -9.08 -18.17 -44.89
N TRP A 65 -8.24 -17.42 -45.62
CA TRP A 65 -7.80 -17.76 -46.97
C TRP A 65 -6.94 -19.03 -47.05
N PHE A 66 -6.15 -19.33 -46.01
CA PHE A 66 -5.25 -20.49 -45.99
C PHE A 66 -6.04 -21.78 -45.68
N GLU A 67 -7.07 -21.68 -44.85
CA GLU A 67 -8.04 -22.76 -44.63
C GLU A 67 -8.77 -23.12 -45.93
N VAL A 68 -9.21 -22.09 -46.69
CA VAL A 68 -9.81 -22.29 -48.02
C VAL A 68 -8.81 -22.93 -48.99
N LEU A 69 -7.55 -22.49 -49.00
CA LEU A 69 -6.50 -23.08 -49.83
C LEU A 69 -6.30 -24.56 -49.51
N PHE A 70 -6.27 -24.92 -48.22
CA PHE A 70 -6.13 -26.31 -47.77
C PHE A 70 -7.33 -27.17 -48.18
N MET A 71 -8.55 -26.66 -48.05
CA MET A 71 -9.77 -27.34 -48.51
C MET A 71 -9.77 -27.55 -50.03
N VAL A 72 -9.36 -26.53 -50.80
CA VAL A 72 -9.21 -26.64 -52.26
C VAL A 72 -8.16 -27.70 -52.62
N TRP A 73 -7.02 -27.74 -51.92
CA TRP A 73 -5.99 -28.75 -52.10
C TRP A 73 -6.52 -30.16 -51.80
N TRP A 74 -7.25 -30.34 -50.70
CA TRP A 74 -7.87 -31.61 -50.33
C TRP A 74 -8.86 -32.11 -51.40
N VAL A 75 -9.78 -31.25 -51.84
CA VAL A 75 -10.73 -31.57 -52.91
C VAL A 75 -9.98 -31.88 -54.22
N ALA A 76 -8.93 -31.14 -54.54
CA ALA A 76 -8.11 -31.38 -55.72
C ALA A 76 -7.44 -32.76 -55.69
N LEU A 77 -6.94 -33.22 -54.53
CA LEU A 77 -6.34 -34.56 -54.38
C LEU A 77 -7.36 -35.68 -54.60
N ILE A 78 -8.59 -35.50 -54.11
CA ILE A 78 -9.69 -36.45 -54.30
C ILE A 78 -10.10 -36.49 -55.78
N ALA A 79 -10.37 -35.32 -56.38
CA ALA A 79 -10.81 -35.19 -57.76
C ALA A 79 -9.74 -35.70 -58.75
N HIS A 80 -8.47 -35.37 -58.52
CA HIS A 80 -7.36 -35.82 -59.35
C HIS A 80 -7.14 -37.34 -59.21
N GLY A 81 -7.21 -37.90 -58.00
CA GLY A 81 -7.16 -39.35 -57.79
C GLY A 81 -8.29 -40.09 -58.51
N TRP A 82 -9.52 -39.58 -58.41
CA TRP A 82 -10.69 -40.13 -59.09
C TRP A 82 -10.53 -40.11 -60.62
N HIS A 83 -10.03 -39.00 -61.17
CA HIS A 83 -9.80 -38.85 -62.61
C HIS A 83 -8.73 -39.83 -63.11
N LEU A 84 -7.60 -39.96 -62.39
CA LEU A 84 -6.52 -40.88 -62.75
C LEU A 84 -6.93 -42.36 -62.66
N ALA A 85 -7.79 -42.72 -61.72
CA ALA A 85 -8.34 -44.07 -61.63
C ALA A 85 -9.30 -44.40 -62.80
N GLY A 86 -9.70 -43.41 -63.60
CA GLY A 86 -10.50 -43.62 -64.81
C GLY A 86 -9.73 -44.08 -66.03
N THR A 87 -8.39 -44.00 -66.02
CA THR A 87 -7.55 -44.43 -67.15
C THR A 87 -7.03 -45.86 -66.98
N PRO A 88 -7.06 -46.72 -68.03
CA PRO A 88 -6.48 -48.06 -67.96
C PRO A 88 -4.98 -48.00 -67.67
N ALA A 89 -4.51 -48.73 -66.66
CA ALA A 89 -3.11 -48.72 -66.23
C ALA A 89 -2.46 -50.11 -66.34
N ARG A 90 -1.14 -50.14 -66.55
CA ARG A 90 -0.34 -51.37 -66.59
C ARG A 90 -0.40 -52.12 -65.25
N PRO A 91 -0.24 -53.46 -65.24
CA PRO A 91 -0.58 -54.34 -64.11
C PRO A 91 0.41 -54.31 -62.92
N THR A 92 1.11 -53.19 -62.69
CA THR A 92 1.84 -52.93 -61.43
C THR A 92 0.92 -52.42 -60.32
N ALA A 93 -0.38 -52.30 -60.58
CA ALA A 93 -1.39 -51.96 -59.57
C ALA A 93 -1.42 -53.07 -58.51
N VAL A 94 -0.79 -52.81 -57.37
CA VAL A 94 -0.77 -53.74 -56.26
C VAL A 94 -2.22 -53.91 -55.80
N ARG A 95 -2.74 -55.15 -55.84
CA ARG A 95 -4.08 -55.50 -55.34
C ARG A 95 -4.13 -55.31 -53.82
N TRP A 96 -4.26 -54.08 -53.36
CA TRP A 96 -4.53 -53.76 -51.96
C TRP A 96 -6.04 -53.72 -51.77
N PRO A 97 -6.61 -54.52 -50.86
CA PRO A 97 -8.05 -54.52 -50.63
C PRO A 97 -8.52 -53.16 -50.09
N LYS A 98 -9.71 -52.72 -50.51
CA LYS A 98 -10.40 -51.50 -50.02
C LYS A 98 -10.33 -51.31 -48.51
N ALA A 99 -10.33 -52.41 -47.77
CA ALA A 99 -10.23 -52.46 -46.32
C ALA A 99 -8.99 -51.73 -45.77
N ILE A 100 -7.84 -51.76 -46.47
CA ILE A 100 -6.60 -51.13 -45.99
C ILE A 100 -6.64 -49.60 -46.16
N ALA A 101 -7.18 -49.11 -47.28
CA ALA A 101 -7.38 -47.66 -47.46
C ALA A 101 -8.35 -47.11 -46.40
N LEU A 102 -9.42 -47.84 -46.13
CA LEU A 102 -10.39 -47.49 -45.08
C LEU A 102 -9.79 -47.56 -43.67
N MET A 103 -8.93 -48.56 -43.40
CA MET A 103 -8.17 -48.67 -42.14
C MET A 103 -7.19 -47.54 -41.90
N ILE A 104 -6.76 -46.80 -42.93
CA ILE A 104 -5.86 -45.64 -42.76
C ILE A 104 -6.66 -44.34 -42.69
N THR A 105 -7.64 -44.15 -43.59
CA THR A 105 -8.42 -42.91 -43.66
C THR A 105 -9.34 -42.71 -42.44
N VAL A 106 -10.00 -43.77 -41.96
CA VAL A 106 -10.94 -43.65 -40.83
C VAL A 106 -10.24 -43.24 -39.54
N PRO A 107 -9.12 -43.86 -39.10
CA PRO A 107 -8.43 -43.41 -37.89
C PRO A 107 -7.92 -41.98 -37.97
N VAL A 108 -7.49 -41.51 -39.15
CA VAL A 108 -7.06 -40.12 -39.34
C VAL A 108 -8.22 -39.16 -39.13
N LEU A 109 -9.37 -39.42 -39.76
CA LEU A 109 -10.57 -38.57 -39.61
C LEU A 109 -11.13 -38.62 -38.18
N VAL A 110 -11.15 -39.79 -37.54
CA VAL A 110 -11.55 -39.94 -36.14
C VAL A 110 -10.59 -39.20 -35.21
N GLY A 111 -9.28 -39.28 -35.46
CA GLY A 111 -8.27 -38.55 -34.70
C GLY A 111 -8.44 -37.03 -34.80
N VAL A 112 -8.68 -36.51 -36.00
CA VAL A 112 -8.96 -35.07 -36.20
C VAL A 112 -10.27 -34.66 -35.52
N GLY A 113 -11.33 -35.46 -35.66
CA GLY A 113 -12.61 -35.19 -34.99
C GLY A 113 -12.50 -35.20 -33.47
N PHE A 114 -11.71 -36.13 -32.91
CA PHE A 114 -11.42 -36.17 -31.48
C PHE A 114 -10.64 -34.93 -31.02
N LEU A 115 -9.64 -34.49 -31.79
CA LEU A 115 -8.88 -33.27 -31.49
C LEU A 115 -9.73 -32.00 -31.57
N GLN A 116 -10.70 -31.92 -32.50
CA GLN A 116 -11.66 -30.80 -32.52
C GLN A 116 -12.56 -30.81 -31.30
N PHE A 117 -13.05 -31.98 -30.89
CA PHE A 117 -13.89 -32.11 -29.70
C PHE A 117 -13.11 -31.73 -28.41
N ASP A 118 -11.89 -32.22 -28.26
CA ASP A 118 -11.01 -31.87 -27.13
C ASP A 118 -10.65 -30.37 -27.16
N ALA A 119 -10.45 -29.77 -28.34
CA ALA A 119 -10.24 -28.32 -28.46
C ALA A 119 -11.45 -27.50 -27.98
N THR A 120 -12.67 -27.92 -28.31
CA THR A 120 -13.89 -27.24 -27.83
C THR A 120 -14.07 -27.38 -26.32
N ASP A 121 -13.76 -28.56 -25.76
CA ASP A 121 -13.80 -28.80 -24.31
C ASP A 121 -12.81 -27.89 -23.57
N ILE A 122 -11.59 -27.77 -24.09
CA ILE A 122 -10.57 -26.86 -23.55
C ILE A 122 -11.00 -25.39 -23.66
N ASP A 123 -11.61 -24.96 -24.78
CA ASP A 123 -12.09 -23.58 -24.97
C ASP A 123 -13.20 -23.22 -23.98
N ASP A 124 -14.11 -24.17 -23.72
CA ASP A 124 -15.17 -24.03 -22.71
C ASP A 124 -14.57 -23.92 -21.30
N GLU A 125 -13.58 -24.75 -20.96
CA GLU A 125 -12.87 -24.66 -19.66
C GLU A 125 -12.11 -23.33 -19.50
N ILE A 126 -11.45 -22.84 -20.55
CA ILE A 126 -10.77 -21.52 -20.53
C ILE A 126 -11.80 -20.40 -20.34
N THR A 127 -12.94 -20.48 -21.02
CA THR A 127 -14.01 -19.50 -20.91
C THR A 127 -14.62 -19.52 -19.51
N GLU A 128 -14.92 -20.69 -18.96
CA GLU A 128 -15.39 -20.84 -17.57
C GLU A 128 -14.38 -20.25 -16.59
N ALA A 129 -13.09 -20.54 -16.76
CA ALA A 129 -12.05 -20.01 -15.89
C ALA A 129 -11.91 -18.49 -15.97
N ARG A 130 -12.11 -17.89 -17.15
CA ARG A 130 -12.18 -16.44 -17.34
C ARG A 130 -13.40 -15.84 -16.66
N ASP A 131 -14.56 -16.46 -16.82
CA ASP A 131 -15.80 -16.00 -16.19
C ASP A 131 -15.77 -16.12 -14.67
N SER A 132 -15.10 -17.14 -14.14
CA SER A 132 -14.87 -17.32 -12.70
C SER A 132 -13.69 -16.52 -12.17
N GLY A 133 -12.84 -15.95 -13.03
CA GLY A 133 -11.63 -15.23 -12.63
C GLY A 133 -10.54 -16.11 -12.01
N ASP A 134 -10.51 -17.40 -12.34
CA ASP A 134 -9.62 -18.39 -11.72
C ASP A 134 -8.43 -18.72 -12.63
N CYS A 135 -7.30 -18.06 -12.36
CA CYS A 135 -6.06 -18.31 -13.10
C CYS A 135 -5.46 -19.69 -12.89
N GLY A 136 -5.78 -20.39 -11.79
CA GLY A 136 -5.34 -21.77 -11.58
C GLY A 136 -6.06 -22.74 -12.51
N LYS A 137 -7.38 -22.60 -12.62
CA LYS A 137 -8.18 -23.32 -13.61
C LYS A 137 -7.76 -23.00 -15.04
N ALA A 138 -7.59 -21.71 -15.37
CA ALA A 138 -7.18 -21.29 -16.71
C ALA A 138 -5.82 -21.88 -17.12
N GLN A 139 -4.83 -21.84 -16.22
CA GLN A 139 -3.52 -22.44 -16.49
C GLN A 139 -3.62 -23.95 -16.70
N SER A 140 -4.42 -24.65 -15.89
CA SER A 140 -4.63 -26.10 -16.03
C SER A 140 -5.26 -26.47 -17.37
N ALA A 141 -6.21 -25.67 -17.86
CA ALA A 141 -6.80 -25.85 -19.19
C ALA A 141 -5.81 -25.53 -20.32
N VAL A 142 -5.02 -24.46 -20.19
CA VAL A 142 -4.00 -24.09 -21.19
C VAL A 142 -2.88 -25.14 -21.28
N ASP A 143 -2.47 -25.75 -20.16
CA ASP A 143 -1.43 -26.78 -20.14
C ASP A 143 -1.84 -28.07 -20.89
N ARG A 144 -3.15 -28.26 -21.20
CA ARG A 144 -3.65 -29.33 -22.09
C ARG A 144 -3.45 -29.03 -23.58
N ILE A 145 -3.18 -27.77 -23.95
CA ILE A 145 -2.96 -27.37 -25.34
C ILE A 145 -1.56 -27.86 -25.78
N TRP A 146 -1.51 -28.61 -26.87
CA TRP A 146 -0.27 -29.14 -27.45
C TRP A 146 -0.29 -28.96 -28.98
N PHE A 147 0.78 -29.38 -29.67
CA PHE A 147 0.94 -29.17 -31.12
C PHE A 147 -0.28 -29.63 -31.95
N GLY A 148 -0.96 -30.71 -31.56
CA GLY A 148 -2.17 -31.17 -32.24
C GLY A 148 -3.29 -30.13 -32.27
N HIS A 149 -3.46 -29.36 -31.18
CA HIS A 149 -4.48 -28.31 -31.10
C HIS A 149 -4.12 -27.09 -31.95
N HIS A 150 -2.85 -26.71 -32.08
CA HIS A 150 -2.44 -25.62 -32.97
C HIS A 150 -2.76 -25.90 -34.45
N VAL A 151 -2.65 -27.16 -34.86
CA VAL A 151 -2.90 -27.58 -36.25
C VAL A 151 -4.40 -27.66 -36.55
N VAL A 152 -5.20 -28.08 -35.56
CA VAL A 152 -6.62 -28.39 -35.76
C VAL A 152 -7.55 -27.23 -35.37
N ASP A 153 -7.13 -26.38 -34.42
CA ASP A 153 -7.86 -25.20 -33.94
C ASP A 153 -6.89 -24.08 -33.45
N GLY A 154 -6.32 -23.34 -34.41
CA GLY A 154 -5.44 -22.21 -34.14
C GLY A 154 -6.07 -21.08 -33.29
N PRO A 155 -7.35 -20.71 -33.50
CA PRO A 155 -8.01 -19.69 -32.66
C PRO A 155 -8.12 -20.05 -31.17
N VAL A 156 -8.41 -21.32 -30.82
CA VAL A 156 -8.45 -21.76 -29.41
C VAL A 156 -7.05 -21.66 -28.80
N ALA A 157 -6.02 -22.13 -29.51
CA ALA A 157 -4.63 -22.00 -29.07
C ALA A 157 -4.22 -20.54 -28.79
N ALA A 158 -4.51 -19.62 -29.70
CA ALA A 158 -4.17 -18.21 -29.53
C ALA A 158 -4.93 -17.55 -28.35
N ARG A 159 -6.17 -17.96 -28.07
CA ARG A 159 -6.92 -17.50 -26.88
C ARG A 159 -6.34 -18.05 -25.58
N GLY A 160 -5.92 -19.32 -25.59
CA GLY A 160 -5.23 -19.94 -24.46
C GLY A 160 -3.93 -19.21 -24.11
N GLU A 161 -3.09 -18.91 -25.10
CA GLU A 161 -1.84 -18.15 -24.91
C GLU A 161 -2.08 -16.78 -24.28
N ARG A 162 -3.05 -16.01 -24.78
CA ARG A 162 -3.42 -14.70 -24.19
C ARG A 162 -3.90 -14.82 -22.75
N THR A 163 -4.65 -15.89 -22.44
CA THR A 163 -5.15 -16.13 -21.08
C THR A 163 -4.01 -16.50 -20.13
N ALA A 164 -3.08 -17.34 -20.58
CA ALA A 164 -1.87 -17.66 -19.82
C ALA A 164 -0.99 -16.43 -19.60
N GLU A 165 -0.83 -15.57 -20.61
CA GLU A 165 -0.12 -14.30 -20.48
C GLU A 165 -0.79 -13.39 -19.45
N ALA A 166 -2.12 -13.22 -19.52
CA ALA A 166 -2.88 -12.44 -18.54
C ALA A 166 -2.65 -12.98 -17.12
N CYS A 167 -2.77 -14.29 -16.92
CA CYS A 167 -2.58 -14.92 -15.62
C CYS A 167 -1.15 -14.81 -15.10
N ALA A 168 -0.14 -14.91 -15.97
CA ALA A 168 1.25 -14.72 -15.59
C ALA A 168 1.51 -13.28 -15.10
N ARG A 169 1.03 -12.28 -15.85
CA ARG A 169 1.11 -10.85 -15.48
C ARG A 169 0.38 -10.61 -14.15
N LEU A 170 -0.89 -11.01 -14.06
CA LEU A 170 -1.74 -10.82 -12.87
C LEU A 170 -1.17 -11.45 -11.60
N ARG A 171 -0.55 -12.63 -11.69
CA ARG A 171 0.13 -13.27 -10.56
C ARG A 171 1.30 -12.46 -10.06
N GLU A 172 2.12 -11.89 -10.95
CA GLU A 172 3.25 -11.05 -10.58
C GLU A 172 2.78 -9.70 -10.01
N THR A 173 1.74 -9.11 -10.61
CA THR A 173 1.08 -7.91 -10.09
C THR A 173 0.50 -8.15 -8.69
N GLY A 174 -0.11 -9.31 -8.45
CA GLY A 174 -0.62 -9.71 -7.13
C GLY A 174 0.47 -9.79 -6.07
N LYS A 175 1.65 -10.33 -6.41
CA LYS A 175 2.82 -10.31 -5.50
C LYS A 175 3.29 -8.89 -5.23
N THR A 176 3.32 -8.04 -6.27
CA THR A 176 3.73 -6.63 -6.14
C THR A 176 2.77 -5.87 -5.22
N LEU A 177 1.46 -6.09 -5.35
CA LEU A 177 0.44 -5.55 -4.45
C LEU A 177 0.66 -6.01 -3.00
N ALA A 178 0.92 -7.30 -2.78
CA ALA A 178 1.16 -7.83 -1.44
C ALA A 178 2.41 -7.23 -0.78
N VAL A 179 3.49 -7.05 -1.54
CA VAL A 179 4.72 -6.39 -1.06
C VAL A 179 4.45 -4.91 -0.75
N ALA A 180 3.78 -4.20 -1.67
CA ALA A 180 3.48 -2.79 -1.52
C ALA A 180 2.44 -2.49 -0.42
N SER A 181 1.61 -3.47 -0.04
CA SER A 181 0.65 -3.36 1.07
C SER A 181 1.29 -3.68 2.42
N ALA A 182 2.20 -4.65 2.48
CA ALA A 182 2.87 -5.06 3.72
C ALA A 182 3.69 -3.91 4.35
N LYS A 183 4.26 -3.05 3.51
CA LYS A 183 4.81 -1.75 3.91
C LYS A 183 4.35 -0.74 2.89
N PRO A 184 3.45 0.20 3.25
CA PRO A 184 2.81 1.10 2.29
C PRO A 184 3.83 1.76 1.35
N ASP A 185 3.83 1.32 0.10
CA ASP A 185 4.67 1.86 -0.97
C ASP A 185 3.78 2.45 -2.08
N PRO A 186 3.58 3.78 -2.09
CA PRO A 186 2.77 4.46 -3.11
C PRO A 186 3.26 4.24 -4.55
N ALA A 187 4.56 4.01 -4.75
CA ALA A 187 5.13 3.77 -6.08
C ALA A 187 4.81 2.35 -6.56
N GLY A 188 5.03 1.35 -5.70
CA GLY A 188 4.65 -0.04 -5.94
C GLY A 188 3.15 -0.21 -6.21
N LEU A 189 2.28 0.43 -5.41
CA LEU A 189 0.83 0.41 -5.61
C LEU A 189 0.44 1.04 -6.96
N ARG A 190 1.04 2.17 -7.32
CA ARG A 190 0.80 2.84 -8.61
C ARG A 190 1.24 1.95 -9.77
N SER A 191 2.42 1.35 -9.67
CA SER A 191 2.93 0.42 -10.68
C SER A 191 2.00 -0.78 -10.85
N ALA A 192 1.54 -1.37 -9.75
CA ALA A 192 0.66 -2.53 -9.79
C ALA A 192 -0.74 -2.19 -10.36
N TYR A 193 -1.36 -1.09 -9.95
CA TYR A 193 -2.64 -0.66 -10.54
C TYR A 193 -2.52 -0.29 -12.02
N HIS A 194 -1.40 0.32 -12.41
CA HIS A 194 -1.11 0.58 -13.82
C HIS A 194 -1.03 -0.73 -14.62
N GLU A 195 -0.36 -1.75 -14.07
CA GLU A 195 -0.25 -3.07 -14.69
C GLU A 195 -1.60 -3.79 -14.78
N LEU A 196 -2.45 -3.72 -13.73
CA LEU A 196 -3.82 -4.24 -13.80
C LEU A 196 -4.62 -3.55 -14.92
N GLY A 197 -4.49 -2.23 -15.06
CA GLY A 197 -5.11 -1.45 -16.13
C GLY A 197 -4.56 -1.81 -17.53
N ALA A 198 -3.26 -2.09 -17.62
CA ALA A 198 -2.62 -2.54 -18.84
C ALA A 198 -3.16 -3.91 -19.27
N VAL A 199 -3.34 -4.88 -18.36
CA VAL A 199 -3.98 -6.17 -18.67
C VAL A 199 -5.40 -5.98 -19.22
N LEU A 200 -6.20 -5.08 -18.64
CA LEU A 200 -7.55 -4.77 -19.15
C LEU A 200 -7.53 -4.19 -20.57
N THR A 201 -6.48 -3.42 -20.90
CA THR A 201 -6.35 -2.73 -22.20
C THR A 201 -5.77 -3.64 -23.28
N ASP A 202 -4.70 -4.36 -22.94
CA ASP A 202 -3.93 -5.20 -23.86
C ASP A 202 -4.64 -6.54 -24.13
N LEU A 203 -5.36 -7.07 -23.12
CA LEU A 203 -5.94 -8.40 -23.12
C LEU A 203 -7.44 -8.33 -22.76
N PRO A 204 -8.31 -7.90 -23.70
CA PRO A 204 -9.73 -7.71 -23.41
C PRO A 204 -10.46 -9.00 -22.99
N GLY A 205 -11.42 -8.85 -22.06
CA GLY A 205 -12.25 -9.91 -21.51
C GLY A 205 -11.62 -10.68 -20.33
N HIS A 206 -10.64 -10.11 -19.64
CA HIS A 206 -10.03 -10.67 -18.42
C HIS A 206 -10.43 -9.87 -17.15
N ASP A 207 -11.50 -9.08 -17.23
CA ASP A 207 -11.99 -8.18 -16.18
C ASP A 207 -12.25 -8.90 -14.85
N ARG A 208 -12.80 -10.12 -14.92
CA ARG A 208 -13.06 -10.97 -13.74
C ARG A 208 -11.78 -11.46 -13.07
N MET A 209 -10.76 -11.80 -13.85
CA MET A 209 -9.45 -12.21 -13.32
C MET A 209 -8.73 -11.04 -12.64
N VAL A 210 -8.73 -9.86 -13.27
CA VAL A 210 -8.24 -8.62 -12.66
C VAL A 210 -8.99 -8.32 -11.37
N GLY A 211 -10.32 -8.45 -11.40
CA GLY A 211 -11.19 -8.26 -10.24
C GLY A 211 -10.87 -9.21 -9.08
N SER A 212 -10.54 -10.48 -9.38
CA SER A 212 -10.15 -11.49 -8.38
C SER A 212 -8.85 -11.12 -7.67
N VAL A 213 -7.83 -10.67 -8.42
CA VAL A 213 -6.57 -10.18 -7.84
C VAL A 213 -6.79 -8.93 -6.97
N LEU A 214 -7.61 -7.99 -7.46
CA LEU A 214 -7.98 -6.81 -6.70
C LEU A 214 -8.72 -7.17 -5.40
N ASP A 215 -9.68 -8.09 -5.47
CA ASP A 215 -10.45 -8.54 -4.31
C ASP A 215 -9.56 -9.23 -3.27
N GLY A 216 -8.61 -10.05 -3.70
CA GLY A 216 -7.60 -10.64 -2.81
C GLY A 216 -6.77 -9.58 -2.09
N PHE A 217 -6.32 -8.54 -2.81
CA PHE A 217 -5.62 -7.41 -2.22
C PHE A 217 -6.50 -6.66 -1.20
N LEU A 218 -7.73 -6.30 -1.56
CA LEU A 218 -8.64 -5.55 -0.69
C LEU A 218 -9.06 -6.35 0.56
N ALA A 219 -9.21 -7.66 0.43
CA ALA A 219 -9.52 -8.55 1.55
C ALA A 219 -8.37 -8.69 2.55
N GLY A 220 -7.11 -8.51 2.11
CA GLY A 220 -5.93 -8.55 2.96
C GLY A 220 -5.70 -7.28 3.80
N LEU A 221 -6.29 -6.15 3.41
CA LEU A 221 -6.06 -4.85 4.06
C LEU A 221 -6.34 -4.78 5.59
N PRO A 222 -7.37 -5.45 6.14
CA PRO A 222 -7.66 -5.38 7.58
C PRO A 222 -6.60 -6.03 8.49
N GLY A 223 -5.72 -6.87 7.94
CA GLY A 223 -4.69 -7.59 8.71
C GLY A 223 -3.44 -6.78 9.03
N HIS A 224 -3.33 -5.54 8.56
CA HIS A 224 -2.15 -4.69 8.72
C HIS A 224 -2.22 -3.78 9.96
N GLU A 225 -1.09 -3.18 10.30
CA GLU A 225 -1.00 -2.16 11.35
C GLU A 225 -1.90 -0.95 11.00
N PRO A 226 -2.58 -0.31 11.97
CA PRO A 226 -3.55 0.74 11.70
C PRO A 226 -3.00 1.91 10.86
N CYS A 227 -1.74 2.32 11.08
CA CYS A 227 -1.12 3.38 10.30
C CYS A 227 -0.82 2.99 8.86
N ASP A 228 -0.49 1.72 8.64
CA ASP A 228 -0.25 1.21 7.29
C ASP A 228 -1.55 1.13 6.51
N THR A 229 -2.60 0.57 7.13
CA THR A 229 -3.95 0.57 6.55
C THR A 229 -4.44 1.99 6.27
N ALA A 230 -4.21 2.96 7.17
CA ALA A 230 -4.59 4.35 6.95
C ALA A 230 -3.90 4.93 5.70
N ALA A 231 -2.59 4.73 5.56
CA ALA A 231 -1.83 5.18 4.39
C ALA A 231 -2.31 4.52 3.09
N LEU A 232 -2.65 3.22 3.12
CA LEU A 232 -3.22 2.50 1.97
C LEU A 232 -4.58 3.07 1.58
N THR A 233 -5.47 3.31 2.55
CA THR A 233 -6.79 3.89 2.28
C THR A 233 -6.69 5.33 1.74
N ASP A 234 -5.69 6.10 2.16
CA ASP A 234 -5.41 7.43 1.60
C ASP A 234 -4.97 7.38 0.16
N TRP A 235 -4.06 6.45 -0.15
CA TRP A 235 -3.60 6.24 -1.52
C TRP A 235 -4.75 5.82 -2.44
N ILE A 236 -5.58 4.86 -2.02
CA ILE A 236 -6.76 4.41 -2.79
C ILE A 236 -7.70 5.59 -3.06
N ARG A 237 -7.96 6.44 -2.06
CA ARG A 237 -8.83 7.62 -2.20
C ARG A 237 -8.27 8.66 -3.16
N GLN A 238 -6.96 8.88 -3.16
CA GLN A 238 -6.30 9.89 -4.00
C GLN A 238 -6.02 9.43 -5.43
N ARG A 239 -6.14 8.12 -5.68
CA ARG A 239 -5.95 7.54 -7.01
C ARG A 239 -6.92 8.15 -8.01
N GLN A 240 -6.43 8.46 -9.21
CA GLN A 240 -7.28 8.86 -10.32
C GLN A 240 -8.17 7.68 -10.73
N ALA A 241 -9.46 7.95 -10.91
CA ALA A 241 -10.40 6.96 -11.41
C ALA A 241 -9.98 6.50 -12.82
N SER A 242 -10.14 5.20 -13.08
CA SER A 242 -9.75 4.57 -14.34
C SER A 242 -10.95 4.13 -15.20
N ASP A 243 -12.15 4.47 -14.76
CA ASP A 243 -13.45 4.15 -15.36
C ASP A 243 -13.61 2.66 -15.68
N ASN A 244 -13.11 1.80 -14.78
CA ASN A 244 -13.08 0.35 -14.97
C ASN A 244 -13.18 -0.40 -13.62
N VAL A 245 -13.02 -1.72 -13.64
CA VAL A 245 -13.16 -2.59 -12.45
C VAL A 245 -12.25 -2.18 -11.28
N LEU A 246 -11.19 -1.40 -11.49
CA LEU A 246 -10.30 -0.94 -10.43
C LEU A 246 -10.92 0.13 -9.51
N ASP A 247 -11.95 0.85 -9.97
CA ASP A 247 -12.60 1.92 -9.21
C ASP A 247 -13.36 1.41 -7.99
N ARG A 248 -13.80 0.15 -8.00
CA ARG A 248 -14.44 -0.52 -6.84
C ARG A 248 -13.55 -0.58 -5.59
N SER A 249 -12.25 -0.35 -5.73
CA SER A 249 -11.35 -0.20 -4.59
C SER A 249 -11.78 0.93 -3.64
N ALA A 250 -12.49 1.95 -4.14
CA ALA A 250 -13.05 3.01 -3.30
C ALA A 250 -14.17 2.51 -2.38
N ASP A 251 -14.88 1.43 -2.74
CA ASP A 251 -16.06 0.94 -2.02
C ASP A 251 -15.69 0.37 -0.64
N VAL A 252 -14.45 -0.06 -0.43
CA VAL A 252 -14.01 -0.58 0.87
C VAL A 252 -13.62 0.54 1.86
N LEU A 253 -13.41 1.77 1.38
CA LEU A 253 -12.92 2.87 2.20
C LEU A 253 -13.82 3.20 3.39
N PRO A 254 -15.16 3.30 3.26
CA PRO A 254 -16.03 3.60 4.40
C PRO A 254 -15.97 2.54 5.51
N ARG A 255 -15.64 1.30 5.16
CA ARG A 255 -15.55 0.19 6.12
C ARG A 255 -14.19 0.11 6.83
N LEU A 256 -13.10 0.45 6.13
CA LEU A 256 -11.74 0.24 6.62
C LEU A 256 -11.08 1.49 7.18
N ALA A 257 -11.24 2.64 6.50
CA ALA A 257 -10.48 3.85 6.82
C ALA A 257 -10.80 4.43 8.21
N PRO A 258 -12.06 4.49 8.70
CA PRO A 258 -12.35 5.11 9.99
C PRO A 258 -11.60 4.45 11.16
N ALA A 259 -11.61 3.11 11.23
CA ALA A 259 -10.92 2.37 12.27
C ALA A 259 -9.39 2.51 12.15
N ALA A 260 -8.86 2.47 10.93
CA ALA A 260 -7.44 2.65 10.66
C ALA A 260 -6.93 4.05 11.06
N LEU A 261 -7.67 5.11 10.69
CA LEU A 261 -7.32 6.50 11.02
C LEU A 261 -7.29 6.73 12.54
N VAL A 262 -8.32 6.26 13.25
CA VAL A 262 -8.39 6.39 14.72
C VAL A 262 -7.31 5.55 15.40
N GLY A 263 -7.13 4.29 14.99
CA GLY A 263 -6.09 3.43 15.55
C GLY A 263 -4.68 3.96 15.29
N CYS A 264 -4.43 4.54 14.12
CA CYS A 264 -3.15 5.19 13.84
C CYS A 264 -2.96 6.45 14.69
N GLY A 265 -3.99 7.29 14.82
CA GLY A 265 -3.96 8.46 15.69
C GLY A 265 -3.65 8.10 17.15
N ASP A 266 -4.24 7.02 17.66
CA ASP A 266 -3.98 6.52 19.02
C ASP A 266 -2.49 6.13 19.18
N LYS A 267 -1.95 5.32 18.26
CA LYS A 267 -0.54 4.88 18.28
C LYS A 267 0.43 6.07 18.17
N LEU A 268 0.12 7.05 17.34
CA LEU A 268 0.91 8.29 17.21
C LEU A 268 0.87 9.14 18.49
N ASN A 269 -0.29 9.22 19.15
CA ASN A 269 -0.41 9.90 20.44
C ASN A 269 0.45 9.22 21.53
N GLU A 270 0.41 7.89 21.60
CA GLU A 270 1.26 7.10 22.52
C GLU A 270 2.76 7.31 22.22
N GLY A 271 3.11 7.35 20.94
CA GLY A 271 4.46 7.65 20.45
C GLY A 271 4.88 9.11 20.59
N ARG A 272 4.02 10.00 21.13
CA ARG A 272 4.26 11.45 21.25
C ARG A 272 4.43 12.18 19.92
N SER A 273 4.01 11.58 18.81
CA SER A 273 3.91 12.22 17.49
C SER A 273 2.60 13.00 17.37
N TRP A 274 2.39 13.96 18.28
CA TRP A 274 1.09 14.63 18.47
C TRP A 274 0.60 15.38 17.23
N GLN A 275 1.51 15.97 16.45
CA GLN A 275 1.14 16.68 15.22
C GLN A 275 0.55 15.72 14.17
N GLU A 276 1.17 14.56 14.00
CA GLU A 276 0.70 13.52 13.09
C GLU A 276 -0.59 12.88 13.61
N ALA A 277 -0.68 12.62 14.92
CA ALA A 277 -1.89 12.12 15.57
C ALA A 277 -3.08 13.07 15.35
N HIS A 278 -2.86 14.37 15.56
CA HIS A 278 -3.86 15.41 15.31
C HIS A 278 -4.35 15.36 13.87
N ALA A 279 -3.45 15.26 12.88
CA ALA A 279 -3.81 15.16 11.48
C ALA A 279 -4.69 13.92 11.20
N ARG A 280 -4.36 12.76 11.76
CA ARG A 280 -5.14 11.52 11.57
C ARG A 280 -6.54 11.58 12.17
N PHE A 281 -6.69 12.10 13.38
CA PHE A 281 -8.01 12.29 13.99
C PHE A 281 -8.85 13.33 13.24
N GLN A 282 -8.25 14.46 12.85
CA GLN A 282 -8.94 15.48 12.07
C GLN A 282 -9.42 14.91 10.73
N GLN A 283 -8.55 14.15 10.06
CA GLN A 283 -8.89 13.49 8.81
C GLN A 283 -10.11 12.56 8.95
N MET A 284 -10.19 11.77 10.02
CA MET A 284 -11.37 10.94 10.29
C MET A 284 -12.63 11.79 10.42
N LEU A 285 -12.57 12.91 11.15
CA LEU A 285 -13.72 13.78 11.38
C LEU A 285 -14.18 14.48 10.09
N ASP A 286 -13.23 14.88 9.24
CA ASP A 286 -13.52 15.58 7.99
C ASP A 286 -14.09 14.63 6.93
N GLN A 287 -13.54 13.40 6.83
CA GLN A 287 -13.90 12.46 5.77
C GLN A 287 -15.07 11.53 6.13
N TYR A 288 -15.30 11.30 7.43
CA TYR A 288 -16.33 10.39 7.93
C TYR A 288 -17.18 11.05 9.02
N PRO A 289 -17.87 12.17 8.72
CA PRO A 289 -18.70 12.85 9.69
C PRO A 289 -19.87 11.96 10.14
N GLY A 290 -20.10 11.89 11.45
CA GLY A 290 -21.21 11.11 12.03
C GLY A 290 -20.96 9.60 12.15
N HIS A 291 -19.75 9.11 11.83
CA HIS A 291 -19.38 7.72 12.08
C HIS A 291 -19.36 7.40 13.58
N GLU A 292 -19.58 6.14 13.98
CA GLU A 292 -19.59 5.70 15.39
C GLU A 292 -18.30 6.03 16.16
N LEU A 293 -17.19 6.21 15.44
CA LEU A 293 -15.87 6.53 16.00
C LEU A 293 -15.61 8.04 16.14
N THR A 294 -16.55 8.91 15.75
CA THR A 294 -16.39 10.38 15.82
C THR A 294 -16.06 10.86 17.24
N ALA A 295 -16.76 10.34 18.26
CA ALA A 295 -16.50 10.73 19.65
C ALA A 295 -15.07 10.36 20.09
N LYS A 296 -14.62 9.15 19.71
CA LYS A 296 -13.24 8.70 20.00
C LYS A 296 -12.20 9.55 19.28
N ALA A 297 -12.44 9.89 18.01
CA ALA A 297 -11.54 10.77 17.26
C ALA A 297 -11.46 12.18 17.85
N GLN A 298 -12.58 12.75 18.32
CA GLN A 298 -12.59 14.05 19.02
C GLN A 298 -11.79 14.02 20.32
N GLU A 299 -11.91 12.93 21.10
CA GLU A 299 -11.10 12.73 22.30
C GLU A 299 -9.60 12.63 21.95
N GLY A 300 -9.27 11.86 20.92
CA GLY A 300 -7.91 11.72 20.40
C GLY A 300 -7.31 13.06 19.95
N LEU A 301 -8.10 13.87 19.24
CA LEU A 301 -7.73 15.22 18.80
C LEU A 301 -7.45 16.14 19.99
N LYS A 302 -8.28 16.07 21.04
CA LYS A 302 -8.08 16.82 22.29
C LYS A 302 -6.77 16.42 22.96
N LYS A 303 -6.48 15.12 23.08
CA LYS A 303 -5.22 14.61 23.64
C LYS A 303 -4.00 15.06 22.82
N ALA A 304 -4.09 14.98 21.49
CA ALA A 304 -3.03 15.42 20.60
C ALA A 304 -2.74 16.93 20.76
N ARG A 305 -3.79 17.75 20.81
CA ARG A 305 -3.66 19.19 21.08
C ARG A 305 -3.00 19.48 22.42
N GLN A 306 -3.43 18.79 23.48
CA GLN A 306 -2.83 18.92 24.81
C GLN A 306 -1.33 18.54 24.81
N GLY A 307 -0.94 17.52 24.04
CA GLY A 307 0.46 17.16 23.85
C GLY A 307 1.27 18.26 23.16
N LEU A 308 0.74 18.87 22.10
CA LEU A 308 1.35 20.01 21.40
C LEU A 308 1.50 21.25 22.29
N GLU A 309 0.45 21.57 23.07
CA GLU A 309 0.47 22.64 24.07
C GLU A 309 1.59 22.42 25.09
N LEU A 310 1.68 21.20 25.65
CA LEU A 310 2.71 20.85 26.62
C LEU A 310 4.11 20.95 26.01
N GLN A 311 4.32 20.46 24.78
CA GLN A 311 5.58 20.58 24.04
C GLN A 311 5.96 22.05 23.84
N HIS A 312 5.01 22.92 23.51
CA HIS A 312 5.25 24.35 23.35
C HIS A 312 5.72 24.99 24.67
N ILE A 313 5.09 24.64 25.79
CA ILE A 313 5.49 25.16 27.10
C ILE A 313 6.88 24.69 27.51
N TYR A 314 7.23 23.42 27.26
CA TYR A 314 8.60 22.94 27.46
C TYR A 314 9.62 23.74 26.63
N ALA A 315 9.28 24.10 25.38
CA ALA A 315 10.15 24.89 24.53
C ALA A 315 10.29 26.35 24.98
N LEU A 316 9.28 26.92 25.65
CA LEU A 316 9.33 28.28 26.19
C LEU A 316 10.28 28.40 27.38
N ASN A 317 10.35 27.40 28.27
CA ASN A 317 11.15 27.46 29.49
C ASN A 317 10.92 28.78 30.28
N ASP A 318 11.97 29.51 30.64
CA ASP A 318 11.93 30.81 31.32
C ASP A 318 11.30 31.92 30.48
N ALA A 319 11.26 31.79 29.15
CA ALA A 319 10.58 32.73 28.26
C ALA A 319 9.05 32.70 28.43
N TYR A 320 8.48 31.67 29.09
CA TYR A 320 7.05 31.62 29.43
C TYR A 320 6.61 32.88 30.20
N CYS A 321 7.46 33.40 31.08
CA CYS A 321 7.14 34.58 31.88
C CYS A 321 6.97 35.86 31.06
N GLN A 322 7.51 35.89 29.85
CA GLN A 322 7.36 37.00 28.91
C GLN A 322 6.19 36.76 27.96
N LYS A 323 5.98 35.49 27.56
CA LYS A 323 4.93 35.09 26.63
C LYS A 323 4.22 33.83 27.18
N PRO A 324 3.25 34.00 28.10
CA PRO A 324 2.52 32.88 28.67
C PRO A 324 1.79 32.10 27.58
N ALA A 325 1.74 30.78 27.73
CA ALA A 325 1.05 29.87 26.85
C ALA A 325 0.08 28.99 27.62
N ILE A 326 -0.93 28.49 26.94
CA ILE A 326 -1.97 27.64 27.54
C ILE A 326 -1.59 26.16 27.46
N TYR A 327 -1.93 25.43 28.51
CA TYR A 327 -2.02 23.98 28.51
C TYR A 327 -3.37 23.53 29.08
N SER A 328 -4.30 23.28 28.18
CA SER A 328 -5.70 22.95 28.48
C SER A 328 -5.89 21.64 29.24
N GLY A 329 -4.84 20.81 29.34
CA GLY A 329 -4.81 19.58 30.14
C GLY A 329 -4.55 19.80 31.63
N ALA A 330 -4.12 21.00 32.05
CA ALA A 330 -3.87 21.31 33.45
C ALA A 330 -5.15 21.28 34.29
N ALA A 331 -5.00 20.94 35.58
CA ALA A 331 -6.06 21.14 36.56
C ALA A 331 -6.39 22.64 36.69
N PRO A 332 -7.66 23.01 36.94
CA PRO A 332 -8.05 24.40 37.08
C PRO A 332 -7.52 25.00 38.38
N TYR A 333 -7.25 26.30 38.38
CA TYR A 333 -6.90 27.05 39.59
C TYR A 333 -8.05 27.06 40.60
N ALA A 334 -7.74 26.76 41.86
CA ALA A 334 -8.72 26.72 42.94
C ALA A 334 -8.35 27.70 44.06
N LYS A 335 -9.23 28.69 44.30
CA LYS A 335 -9.06 29.66 45.40
C LYS A 335 -9.14 28.97 46.75
N GLY A 336 -8.26 29.35 47.68
CA GLY A 336 -8.22 28.82 49.04
C GLY A 336 -7.73 27.36 49.14
N ALA A 337 -7.17 26.82 48.06
CA ALA A 337 -6.50 25.52 48.03
C ALA A 337 -5.03 25.70 47.65
N THR A 338 -4.22 24.68 47.90
CA THR A 338 -2.83 24.67 47.45
C THR A 338 -2.76 24.38 45.95
N ASN A 339 -2.32 25.37 45.17
CA ASN A 339 -2.11 25.25 43.74
C ASN A 339 -0.63 24.96 43.48
N ARG A 340 -0.32 23.73 43.03
CA ARG A 340 1.07 23.36 42.71
C ARG A 340 1.53 24.11 41.47
N ALA A 341 2.78 24.57 41.46
CA ALA A 341 3.28 25.38 40.36
C ALA A 341 4.68 25.01 39.89
N VAL A 342 4.96 25.36 38.64
CA VAL A 342 6.33 25.54 38.16
C VAL A 342 6.76 26.97 38.49
N VAL A 343 7.97 27.13 39.03
CA VAL A 343 8.48 28.44 39.45
C VAL A 343 9.66 28.83 38.58
N TYR A 344 9.61 30.01 37.98
CA TYR A 344 10.70 30.62 37.23
C TYR A 344 11.18 31.89 37.92
N HIS A 345 12.49 32.13 37.91
CA HIS A 345 13.12 33.31 38.49
C HIS A 345 13.96 34.03 37.44
N ALA A 346 13.92 35.37 37.44
CA ALA A 346 14.69 36.17 36.49
C ALA A 346 16.20 36.13 36.75
N ASP A 347 16.63 35.89 37.99
CA ASP A 347 18.04 35.84 38.39
C ASP A 347 18.44 34.43 38.87
N LYS A 348 19.31 33.75 38.12
CA LYS A 348 19.80 32.39 38.42
C LYS A 348 20.72 32.35 39.66
N TYR A 349 21.23 33.48 40.14
CA TYR A 349 22.11 33.55 41.31
C TYR A 349 21.34 33.67 42.64
N ASP A 350 20.09 34.12 42.62
CA ASP A 350 19.20 34.26 43.79
C ASP A 350 18.28 33.02 43.99
N ASP A 351 18.50 31.93 43.24
CA ASP A 351 17.76 30.64 43.34
C ASP A 351 17.77 30.00 44.74
N MET A 352 18.64 30.48 45.64
CA MET A 352 18.76 29.97 47.02
C MET A 352 17.48 30.15 47.85
N TYR A 353 16.67 31.17 47.56
CA TYR A 353 15.42 31.42 48.29
C TYR A 353 14.28 30.52 47.78
N LEU A 354 14.30 30.16 46.49
CA LEU A 354 13.28 29.32 45.88
C LEU A 354 13.42 27.84 46.23
N LYS A 355 14.64 27.37 46.47
CA LYS A 355 14.88 26.02 47.02
C LYS A 355 14.23 25.81 48.40
N LYS A 356 13.96 26.90 49.13
CA LYS A 356 13.35 26.90 50.47
C LYS A 356 11.82 26.91 50.43
N VAL A 357 11.22 27.07 49.25
CA VAL A 357 9.77 26.95 49.07
C VAL A 357 9.36 25.47 49.26
N PRO A 358 8.30 25.19 50.04
CA PRO A 358 7.86 23.83 50.31
C PRO A 358 7.64 22.99 49.04
N ALA A 359 7.98 21.70 49.12
CA ALA A 359 7.90 20.80 47.96
C ALA A 359 6.45 20.58 47.50
N GLU A 360 5.49 20.63 48.43
CA GLU A 360 4.06 20.52 48.18
C GLU A 360 3.49 21.67 47.34
N TRP A 361 4.19 22.80 47.24
CA TRP A 361 3.80 23.93 46.37
C TRP A 361 4.41 23.83 44.98
N ARG A 362 5.39 22.95 44.78
CA ARG A 362 6.11 22.78 43.52
C ARG A 362 5.61 21.55 42.77
N ALA A 363 5.62 21.63 41.46
CA ALA A 363 5.30 20.53 40.55
C ALA A 363 6.16 20.60 39.28
N ASP A 364 6.18 19.50 38.54
CA ASP A 364 6.54 19.56 37.12
C ASP A 364 5.38 20.13 36.29
N LEU A 365 5.62 20.38 35.00
CA LEU A 365 4.60 20.93 34.09
C LEU A 365 3.37 20.03 33.91
N THR A 366 3.50 18.72 34.13
CA THR A 366 2.38 17.77 33.97
C THR A 366 1.44 17.76 35.18
N GLN A 367 1.92 18.20 36.34
CA GLN A 367 1.18 18.26 37.60
C GLN A 367 0.88 19.68 38.07
N ALA A 368 1.41 20.69 37.37
CA ALA A 368 1.23 22.09 37.73
C ALA A 368 -0.17 22.60 37.37
N VAL A 369 -0.70 23.45 38.25
CA VAL A 369 -1.93 24.22 38.07
C VAL A 369 -1.62 25.61 37.52
N MET A 370 -0.44 26.14 37.86
CA MET A 370 0.00 27.47 37.46
C MET A 370 1.51 27.56 37.24
N ILE A 371 1.95 28.64 36.60
CA ILE A 371 3.36 29.00 36.49
C ILE A 371 3.58 30.31 37.23
N VAL A 372 4.51 30.31 38.19
CA VAL A 372 4.87 31.45 39.02
C VAL A 372 6.16 32.06 38.49
N CYS A 373 6.06 33.30 38.04
CA CYS A 373 7.14 34.11 37.50
C CYS A 373 7.58 35.14 38.53
N ILE A 374 8.80 35.00 39.00
CA ILE A 374 9.39 35.86 40.03
C ILE A 374 10.44 36.75 39.35
N GLY A 375 10.20 38.05 39.36
CA GLY A 375 11.14 39.01 38.79
C GLY A 375 12.33 39.28 39.71
N GLY A 376 13.25 40.12 39.23
CA GLY A 376 14.47 40.46 39.96
C GLY A 376 14.20 41.09 41.33
N ARG A 377 15.12 40.86 42.26
CA ARG A 377 15.05 41.42 43.61
C ARG A 377 15.12 42.94 43.59
N THR A 378 14.26 43.57 44.39
CA THR A 378 14.21 45.02 44.62
C THR A 378 14.21 45.32 46.12
N SER A 379 14.38 46.59 46.48
CA SER A 379 14.22 47.04 47.86
C SER A 379 12.73 47.25 48.19
N GLY A 380 12.26 46.63 49.27
CA GLY A 380 10.90 46.72 49.77
C GLY A 380 10.69 47.85 50.78
N ALA A 381 9.63 47.74 51.59
CA ALA A 381 9.38 48.68 52.68
C ALA A 381 10.56 48.75 53.69
N PRO A 382 10.90 49.93 54.21
CA PRO A 382 11.92 50.07 55.25
C PRO A 382 11.48 49.36 56.54
N ILE A 383 12.42 48.72 57.21
CA ILE A 383 12.20 48.01 58.48
C ILE A 383 12.76 48.83 59.64
N ARG A 384 14.06 49.13 59.60
CA ARG A 384 14.77 49.80 60.70
C ARG A 384 16.03 50.51 60.21
N SER A 385 16.31 51.67 60.80
CA SER A 385 17.56 52.40 60.60
C SER A 385 18.50 52.20 61.80
N CYS A 386 19.77 51.91 61.53
CA CYS A 386 20.77 51.67 62.57
C CYS A 386 22.05 52.48 62.32
N PRO A 387 22.65 53.05 63.38
CA PRO A 387 23.87 53.82 63.27
C PRO A 387 25.10 52.90 63.20
N TYR A 388 26.02 53.21 62.31
CA TYR A 388 27.28 52.47 62.11
C TYR A 388 28.45 53.43 62.03
N ARG A 389 29.55 53.08 62.69
CA ARG A 389 30.79 53.86 62.64
C ARG A 389 31.69 53.29 61.55
N GLY A 390 32.12 54.13 60.60
CA GLY A 390 33.09 53.74 59.58
C GLY A 390 34.46 53.46 60.21
N GLU A 391 35.07 52.32 59.90
CA GLU A 391 36.38 51.95 60.43
C GLU A 391 37.50 52.83 59.86
N SER A 392 37.36 53.34 58.63
CA SER A 392 38.37 54.14 57.93
C SER A 392 38.31 55.65 58.21
N ASP A 393 37.11 56.21 58.44
CA ASP A 393 36.89 57.65 58.61
C ASP A 393 36.31 58.03 59.99
N GLY A 394 35.97 57.05 60.82
CA GLY A 394 35.39 57.23 62.15
C GLY A 394 33.99 57.86 62.17
N ARG A 395 33.39 58.16 61.01
CA ARG A 395 32.10 58.86 60.90
C ARG A 395 30.96 57.91 61.19
N VAL A 396 29.97 58.38 61.95
CA VAL A 396 28.73 57.62 62.18
C VAL A 396 27.78 57.89 61.00
N ARG A 397 27.32 56.82 60.36
CA ARG A 397 26.35 56.84 59.27
C ARG A 397 25.14 56.02 59.67
N THR A 398 23.95 56.54 59.43
CA THR A 398 22.70 55.81 59.62
C THR A 398 22.38 55.02 58.37
N VAL A 399 22.23 53.70 58.52
CA VAL A 399 21.89 52.79 57.43
C VAL A 399 20.47 52.27 57.65
N THR A 400 19.61 52.44 56.65
CA THR A 400 18.23 51.93 56.66
C THR A 400 18.17 50.58 56.00
N PHE A 401 17.77 49.56 56.77
CA PHE A 401 17.48 48.22 56.25
C PHE A 401 16.05 48.14 55.79
N SER A 402 15.84 47.53 54.63
CA SER A 402 14.51 47.33 54.03
C SER A 402 14.19 45.86 53.85
N LYS A 403 12.91 45.53 53.65
CA LYS A 403 12.49 44.19 53.24
C LYS A 403 13.09 43.85 51.87
N MET A 404 13.32 42.57 51.62
CA MET A 404 13.52 42.10 50.24
C MET A 404 12.18 42.14 49.52
N ALA A 405 12.16 42.60 48.27
CA ALA A 405 10.94 42.67 47.49
C ALA A 405 11.08 41.98 46.12
N PHE A 406 10.13 41.11 45.80
CA PHE A 406 10.06 40.42 44.51
C PHE A 406 8.71 40.71 43.83
N PRO A 407 8.69 41.24 42.60
CA PRO A 407 7.47 41.24 41.81
C PRO A 407 7.14 39.82 41.38
N VAL A 408 5.92 39.36 41.64
CA VAL A 408 5.47 37.99 41.39
C VAL A 408 4.19 38.02 40.56
N LYS A 409 4.21 37.28 39.45
CA LYS A 409 3.02 37.00 38.64
C LYS A 409 2.81 35.50 38.56
N ALA A 410 1.60 35.03 38.83
CA ALA A 410 1.21 33.65 38.58
C ALA A 410 0.16 33.57 37.48
N TYR A 411 0.40 32.69 36.52
CA TYR A 411 -0.49 32.43 35.40
C TYR A 411 -1.13 31.05 35.59
N GLU A 412 -2.46 30.96 35.58
CA GLU A 412 -3.14 29.67 35.52
C GLU A 412 -2.73 28.94 34.23
N LEU A 413 -2.20 27.73 34.38
CA LEU A 413 -1.64 26.99 33.26
C LEU A 413 -2.72 26.58 32.25
N ARG A 414 -3.93 26.28 32.73
CA ARG A 414 -5.07 25.87 31.92
C ARG A 414 -5.56 26.95 30.95
N THR A 415 -5.59 28.20 31.41
CA THR A 415 -6.24 29.31 30.70
C THR A 415 -5.25 30.38 30.24
N GLY A 416 -4.03 30.40 30.79
CA GLY A 416 -3.02 31.43 30.54
C GLY A 416 -3.30 32.75 31.27
N ASN A 417 -4.41 32.83 32.03
CA ASN A 417 -4.82 34.06 32.70
C ASN A 417 -3.96 34.32 33.94
N VAL A 418 -3.73 35.60 34.22
CA VAL A 418 -3.10 36.01 35.47
C VAL A 418 -4.08 35.76 36.62
N VAL A 419 -3.68 34.92 37.57
CA VAL A 419 -4.44 34.65 38.80
C VAL A 419 -3.88 35.40 40.00
N ILE A 420 -2.58 35.72 39.97
CA ILE A 420 -1.89 36.50 41.00
C ILE A 420 -0.98 37.52 40.31
N ASP A 421 -1.08 38.78 40.71
CA ASP A 421 -0.13 39.84 40.38
C ASP A 421 0.13 40.63 41.67
N THR A 422 1.29 40.41 42.28
CA THR A 422 1.59 40.94 43.60
C THR A 422 3.08 41.23 43.79
N LYS A 423 3.39 41.94 44.87
CA LYS A 423 4.76 42.17 45.33
C LYS A 423 4.95 41.40 46.63
N VAL A 424 5.78 40.37 46.60
CA VAL A 424 6.15 39.61 47.81
C VAL A 424 7.26 40.35 48.53
N GLU A 425 7.00 40.75 49.78
CA GLU A 425 7.99 41.40 50.63
C GLU A 425 8.39 40.49 51.80
N ILE A 426 9.69 40.23 51.92
CA ILE A 426 10.27 39.34 52.92
C ILE A 426 11.04 40.18 53.93
N GLY A 427 10.61 40.11 55.19
CA GLY A 427 11.34 40.66 56.32
C GLY A 427 12.42 39.69 56.80
N GLY A 428 13.07 40.03 57.92
CA GLY A 428 14.08 39.17 58.52
C GLY A 428 14.91 39.92 59.55
N ALA A 429 16.04 39.34 59.91
CA ALA A 429 17.00 39.97 60.80
C ALA A 429 17.61 41.22 60.15
N VAL A 430 17.73 42.30 60.92
CA VAL A 430 18.27 43.58 60.46
C VAL A 430 19.23 44.14 61.50
N CYS A 431 20.13 45.02 61.04
CA CYS A 431 21.17 45.65 61.85
C CYS A 431 22.20 44.68 62.44
N PRO A 432 23.01 44.01 61.59
CA PRO A 432 24.13 43.22 62.08
C PRO A 432 25.11 44.09 62.87
N PRO A 433 25.91 43.51 63.80
CA PRO A 433 26.82 44.28 64.65
C PRO A 433 27.95 44.99 63.88
N ARG A 434 28.29 44.52 62.66
CA ARG A 434 29.29 45.14 61.78
C ARG A 434 28.76 45.17 60.34
N LEU A 435 29.14 46.21 59.60
CA LEU A 435 28.91 46.35 58.17
C LEU A 435 30.25 46.47 57.44
N SER A 436 30.48 45.58 56.49
CA SER A 436 31.71 45.59 55.67
C SER A 436 31.72 46.68 54.58
N SER A 437 30.56 47.27 54.28
CA SER A 437 30.43 48.38 53.33
C SER A 437 29.12 49.14 53.58
N PHE A 438 29.12 50.47 53.35
CA PHE A 438 27.94 51.33 53.49
C PHE A 438 27.05 51.39 52.23
N GLY A 439 27.16 50.39 51.34
CA GLY A 439 26.24 50.23 50.21
C GLY A 439 26.33 51.32 49.14
N GLY A 440 27.47 52.02 49.03
CA GLY A 440 27.60 53.28 48.29
C GLY A 440 27.11 53.28 46.83
N ASN A 441 27.05 52.11 46.17
CA ASN A 441 26.53 51.96 44.80
C ASN A 441 25.56 50.77 44.63
N ASP A 442 25.16 50.08 45.71
CA ASP A 442 24.29 48.90 45.62
C ASP A 442 23.18 48.96 46.68
N PRO A 443 21.98 49.46 46.32
CA PRO A 443 20.84 49.54 47.22
C PRO A 443 20.31 48.17 47.67
N LEU A 444 20.73 47.06 47.04
CA LEU A 444 20.34 45.70 47.43
C LEU A 444 21.19 45.12 48.57
N ARG A 445 22.30 45.77 48.96
CA ARG A 445 23.14 45.31 50.09
C ARG A 445 22.55 45.57 51.47
N MET A 446 21.54 46.43 51.57
CA MET A 446 20.92 46.85 52.84
C MET A 446 19.50 46.32 52.99
N VAL A 447 19.31 45.04 52.67
CA VAL A 447 18.05 44.31 52.89
C VAL A 447 18.15 43.41 54.11
N ALA A 448 17.01 43.02 54.68
CA ALA A 448 16.96 42.07 55.79
C ALA A 448 17.49 40.69 55.40
N GLU A 449 18.05 39.95 56.36
CA GLU A 449 18.42 38.54 56.19
C GLU A 449 17.25 37.64 56.62
N PRO A 450 16.53 37.00 55.69
CA PRO A 450 15.34 36.22 56.01
C PRO A 450 15.68 34.80 56.50
N SER A 451 14.90 34.30 57.44
CA SER A 451 14.87 32.87 57.79
C SER A 451 14.02 32.06 56.81
N ASP A 452 14.11 30.73 56.84
CA ASP A 452 13.28 29.84 56.03
C ASP A 452 11.77 30.01 56.34
N ALA A 453 11.44 30.34 57.60
CA ALA A 453 10.08 30.64 58.02
C ALA A 453 9.57 31.96 57.44
N ASP A 454 10.42 32.99 57.39
CA ASP A 454 10.07 34.29 56.79
C ASP A 454 9.78 34.15 55.29
N ILE A 455 10.60 33.37 54.58
CA ILE A 455 10.41 33.09 53.14
C ILE A 455 9.10 32.35 52.93
N ARG A 456 8.86 31.27 53.69
CA ARG A 456 7.63 30.48 53.56
C ARG A 456 6.38 31.32 53.83
N ALA A 457 6.39 32.10 54.90
CA ALA A 457 5.25 32.96 55.26
C ALA A 457 4.98 34.01 54.18
N ALA A 458 6.03 34.63 53.61
CA ALA A 458 5.88 35.64 52.58
C ALA A 458 5.34 35.06 51.25
N PHE A 459 5.77 33.85 50.87
CA PHE A 459 5.31 33.22 49.62
C PHE A 459 4.02 32.42 49.75
N ALA A 460 3.59 32.01 50.96
CA ALA A 460 2.37 31.19 51.15
C ALA A 460 1.14 31.73 50.40
N PRO A 461 0.82 33.05 50.45
CA PRO A 461 -0.35 33.59 49.74
C PRO A 461 -0.30 33.42 48.22
N VAL A 462 0.88 33.20 47.63
CA VAL A 462 1.03 32.95 46.20
C VAL A 462 0.58 31.52 45.84
N PHE A 463 0.71 30.57 46.76
CA PHE A 463 0.44 29.15 46.47
C PHE A 463 -0.85 28.64 47.09
N THR A 464 -1.36 29.30 48.14
CA THR A 464 -2.55 28.87 48.90
C THR A 464 -3.71 29.87 48.86
N GLY A 465 -3.66 30.84 47.92
CA GLY A 465 -4.57 31.99 47.82
C GLY A 465 -5.93 31.72 47.18
#